data_AF-A0A958SGM4-F1
#
_entry.id   AF-A0A958SGM4-F1
#
_cell.length_a   1.000
_cell.length_b   1.000
_cell.length_c   1.000
_cell.angle_alpha   90.00
_cell.angle_beta   90.00
_cell.angle_gamma   90.00
#
_symmetry.space_group_name_H-M   'P 1'
#
loop_
_entity.id
_entity.type
_entity.pdbx_description
1 polymer ?
#
loop_
_entity_poly.entity_id
_entity_poly.type
_entity_poly.pdbx_seq_one_letter_code
_entity_poly.pdbx_strand_id
1 'polypeptide(L)'
;MGAVKREGHGRIVCESVQHNRVLDRFVEKRIGRWLSTQELPSEQDSWEYYAVFGKEGSGHQVSCYLEVSTDEYLWQGAEVAEGPQEALIRCLQRMTGLPASEARWMEPSTFGKF
;
A
#
# COMPACT_ATOMS: atom_id res chain seq x y z
N MET A 1 -22.34 -0.90 -20.44
CA MET A 1 -21.40 -1.57 -19.52
C MET A 1 -20.67 -0.49 -18.74
N GLY A 2 -21.07 -0.25 -17.49
CA GLY A 2 -20.43 0.74 -16.61
C GLY A 2 -19.15 0.16 -16.03
N ALA A 3 -18.11 0.98 -15.87
CA ALA A 3 -16.90 0.57 -15.17
C ALA A 3 -17.27 0.19 -13.73
N VAL A 4 -16.98 -1.05 -13.33
CA VAL A 4 -17.13 -1.51 -11.95
C VAL A 4 -16.22 -0.66 -11.08
N LYS A 5 -16.79 0.07 -10.12
CA LYS A 5 -16.01 0.81 -9.14
C LYS A 5 -15.50 -0.21 -8.13
N ARG A 6 -14.17 -0.38 -8.07
CA ARG A 6 -13.51 -1.12 -6.99
C ARG A 6 -13.39 -0.22 -5.77
N GLU A 7 -13.85 -0.67 -4.61
CA GLU A 7 -13.74 0.07 -3.35
C GLU A 7 -12.42 -0.28 -2.67
N GLY A 8 -11.65 0.75 -2.31
CA GLY A 8 -10.38 0.62 -1.60
C GLY A 8 -10.55 1.07 -0.16
N HIS A 9 -10.18 0.20 0.78
CA HIS A 9 -10.16 0.51 2.21
C HIS A 9 -8.74 0.41 2.73
N GLY A 10 -8.35 1.24 3.69
CA GLY A 10 -7.02 1.08 4.25
C GLY A 10 -6.67 2.03 5.36
N ARG A 11 -5.49 1.80 5.91
CA ARG A 11 -4.96 2.53 7.05
C ARG A 11 -3.58 3.08 6.72
N ILE A 12 -3.39 4.37 7.01
CA ILE A 12 -2.11 5.05 6.90
C ILE A 12 -1.63 5.38 8.31
N VAL A 13 -0.41 4.93 8.63
CA VAL A 13 0.28 5.25 9.87
C VAL A 13 1.46 6.14 9.53
N CYS A 14 1.52 7.33 10.13
CA CYS A 14 2.65 8.24 9.99
C CYS A 14 3.33 8.35 11.36
N GLU A 15 4.46 7.67 11.54
CA GLU A 15 5.17 7.64 12.83
C GLU A 15 5.93 8.93 13.11
N SER A 16 6.57 9.47 12.07
CA SER A 16 7.41 10.67 12.15
C SER A 16 7.30 11.59 10.93
N VAL A 17 6.39 11.27 10.01
CA VAL A 17 5.99 12.09 8.86
C VAL A 17 4.72 12.85 9.20
N GLN A 18 4.53 14.05 8.65
CA GLN A 18 3.29 14.80 8.85
C GLN A 18 2.13 14.14 8.08
N HIS A 19 1.17 13.58 8.82
CA HIS A 19 -0.07 13.07 8.25
C HIS A 19 -0.95 14.22 7.73
N ASN A 20 -1.51 14.07 6.53
CA ASN A 20 -2.43 15.05 5.95
C ASN A 20 -3.30 14.43 4.85
N ARG A 21 -4.43 15.09 4.56
CA ARG A 21 -5.41 14.65 3.54
C ARG A 21 -4.89 14.62 2.10
N VAL A 22 -3.75 15.26 1.82
CA VAL A 22 -3.13 15.21 0.49
C VAL A 22 -2.37 13.88 0.35
N LEU A 23 -1.70 13.43 1.41
CA LEU A 23 -1.05 12.13 1.46
C LEU A 23 -2.08 11.00 1.35
N ASP A 24 -3.21 11.07 2.07
CA ASP A 24 -4.27 10.05 2.01
C ASP A 24 -4.76 9.81 0.58
N ARG A 25 -5.22 10.90 -0.06
CA ARG A 25 -5.71 10.86 -1.45
C ARG A 25 -4.64 10.45 -2.44
N PHE A 26 -3.38 10.78 -2.17
CA PHE A 26 -2.27 10.36 -3.00
C PHE A 26 -2.04 8.85 -2.90
N VAL A 27 -2.03 8.30 -1.68
CA VAL A 27 -1.85 6.87 -1.41
C VAL A 27 -2.96 6.07 -2.09
N GLU A 28 -4.23 6.36 -1.79
CA GLU A 28 -5.38 5.66 -2.36
C GLU A 28 -5.36 5.67 -3.90
N LYS A 29 -5.13 6.85 -4.49
CA LYS A 29 -5.11 7.01 -5.95
C LYS A 29 -3.97 6.23 -6.60
N ARG A 30 -2.79 6.17 -5.95
CA ARG A 30 -1.62 5.47 -6.49
C ARG A 30 -1.77 3.96 -6.38
N ILE A 31 -2.27 3.45 -5.25
CA ILE A 31 -2.53 2.02 -5.08
C ILE A 31 -3.64 1.57 -6.03
N GLY A 32 -4.77 2.28 -6.11
CA GLY A 32 -5.86 1.90 -7.02
C GLY A 32 -5.42 1.87 -8.49
N ARG A 33 -4.57 2.83 -8.92
CA ARG A 33 -3.98 2.81 -10.26
C ARG A 33 -3.02 1.63 -10.44
N TRP A 34 -2.18 1.35 -9.46
CA TRP A 34 -1.24 0.23 -9.52
C TRP A 34 -1.95 -1.13 -9.53
N LEU A 35 -3.04 -1.30 -8.77
CA LEU A 35 -3.88 -2.49 -8.81
C LEU A 35 -4.54 -2.68 -10.18
N SER A 36 -4.91 -1.59 -10.87
CA SER A 36 -5.46 -1.67 -12.23
C SER A 36 -4.43 -2.15 -13.28
N THR A 37 -3.13 -2.15 -12.95
CA THR A 37 -2.09 -2.73 -13.80
C THR A 37 -1.71 -4.16 -13.43
N GLN A 38 -2.25 -4.70 -12.33
CA GLN A 38 -2.07 -6.10 -11.96
C GLN A 38 -3.07 -6.95 -12.76
N GLU A 39 -2.65 -8.13 -13.22
CA GLU A 39 -3.54 -9.11 -13.86
C GLU A 39 -4.40 -9.78 -12.78
N LEU A 40 -5.48 -9.12 -12.40
CA LEU A 40 -6.41 -9.57 -11.37
C LEU A 40 -7.68 -10.16 -11.99
N PRO A 41 -8.30 -11.17 -11.36
CA PRO A 41 -9.63 -11.63 -11.74
C PRO A 41 -10.63 -10.47 -11.83
N SER A 42 -11.50 -10.51 -12.84
CA SER A 42 -12.48 -9.44 -13.08
C SER A 42 -13.52 -9.27 -11.98
N GLU A 43 -13.68 -10.27 -11.12
CA GLU A 43 -14.64 -10.32 -10.00
C GLU A 43 -14.12 -9.67 -8.71
N GLN A 44 -12.91 -9.08 -8.74
CA GLN A 44 -12.33 -8.47 -7.56
C GLN A 44 -12.91 -7.06 -7.34
N ASP A 45 -13.88 -6.99 -6.42
CA ASP A 45 -14.67 -5.80 -6.12
C ASP A 45 -14.07 -4.92 -5.00
N SER A 46 -13.21 -5.50 -4.15
CA SER A 46 -12.60 -4.81 -3.01
C SER A 46 -11.11 -5.09 -2.86
N TRP A 47 -10.40 -4.14 -2.24
CA TRP A 47 -8.99 -4.29 -1.88
C TRP A 47 -8.70 -3.50 -0.61
N GLU A 48 -7.74 -3.99 0.16
CA GLU A 48 -7.29 -3.36 1.40
C GLU A 48 -5.83 -2.92 1.29
N TYR A 49 -5.44 -1.91 2.07
CA TYR A 49 -4.03 -1.53 2.19
C TYR A 49 -3.64 -1.07 3.60
N TYR A 50 -2.39 -1.32 3.95
CA TYR A 50 -1.75 -0.82 5.15
C TYR A 50 -0.42 -0.16 4.78
N ALA A 51 -0.33 1.16 5.01
CA ALA A 51 0.86 1.95 4.68
C ALA A 51 1.46 2.58 5.94
N VAL A 52 2.75 2.38 6.16
CA VAL A 52 3.51 3.00 7.26
C VAL A 52 4.57 3.92 6.68
N PHE A 53 4.62 5.16 7.18
CA PHE A 53 5.62 6.15 6.82
C PHE A 53 6.43 6.62 8.03
N GLY A 54 7.75 6.47 7.94
CA GLY A 54 8.71 6.90 8.97
C GLY A 54 9.80 7.77 8.36
N LYS A 55 10.35 8.72 9.13
CA LYS A 55 11.57 9.45 8.76
C LYS A 55 12.79 8.60 9.11
N GLU A 56 13.74 8.54 8.18
CA GLU A 56 15.02 7.86 8.36
C GLU A 56 16.12 8.89 8.65
N GLY A 57 16.70 8.83 9.85
CA GLY A 57 17.81 9.69 10.26
C GLY A 57 17.47 11.18 10.32
N SER A 58 18.49 12.02 10.11
CA SER A 58 18.38 13.50 10.20
C SER A 58 18.04 14.18 8.87
N GLY A 59 17.81 13.41 7.79
CA GLY A 59 17.60 13.92 6.44
C GLY A 59 16.13 14.03 6.03
N HIS A 60 15.90 14.23 4.72
CA HIS A 60 14.57 14.18 4.09
C HIS A 60 14.16 12.76 3.69
N GLN A 61 14.90 11.74 4.14
CA GLN A 61 14.61 10.36 3.81
C GLN A 61 13.40 9.88 4.61
N VAL A 62 12.50 9.20 3.91
CA VAL A 62 11.27 8.63 4.44
C VAL A 62 11.22 7.16 4.02
N SER A 63 11.08 6.28 4.99
CA SER A 63 10.72 4.89 4.78
C SER A 63 9.22 4.77 4.53
N CYS A 64 8.86 3.89 3.59
CA CYS A 64 7.50 3.49 3.31
C CYS A 64 7.46 1.97 3.34
N TYR A 65 6.67 1.41 4.25
CA TYR A 65 6.20 0.03 4.18
C TYR A 65 4.78 0.03 3.63
N LEU A 66 4.50 -0.83 2.66
CA LEU A 66 3.18 -0.96 2.06
C LEU A 66 2.80 -2.43 1.97
N GLU A 67 1.61 -2.72 2.48
CA GLU A 67 0.87 -3.94 2.25
C GLU A 67 -0.38 -3.59 1.44
N VAL A 68 -0.64 -4.36 0.39
CA VAL A 68 -1.89 -4.31 -0.38
C VAL A 68 -2.41 -5.73 -0.46
N SER A 69 -3.67 -5.92 -0.12
CA SER A 69 -4.32 -7.22 -0.15
C SER A 69 -5.64 -7.15 -0.92
N THR A 70 -5.98 -8.30 -1.46
CA THR A 70 -7.28 -8.64 -2.02
C THR A 70 -7.70 -9.98 -1.43
N ASP A 71 -8.85 -10.51 -1.81
CA ASP A 71 -9.31 -11.82 -1.32
C ASP A 71 -8.32 -12.97 -1.59
N GLU A 72 -7.55 -12.88 -2.69
CA GLU A 72 -6.69 -13.97 -3.17
C GLU A 72 -5.20 -13.63 -3.13
N TYR A 73 -4.85 -12.36 -3.14
CA TYR A 73 -3.47 -11.91 -3.34
C TYR A 73 -3.03 -10.92 -2.27
N LEU A 74 -1.78 -11.06 -1.86
CA LEU A 74 -1.08 -10.17 -0.96
C LEU A 74 0.23 -9.71 -1.61
N TRP A 75 0.44 -8.40 -1.61
CA TRP A 75 1.71 -7.78 -1.98
C TRP A 75 2.24 -6.97 -0.83
N GLN A 76 3.54 -7.10 -0.60
CA GLN A 76 4.25 -6.36 0.42
C GLN A 76 5.52 -5.74 -0.17
N GLY A 77 5.82 -4.52 0.25
CA GLY A 77 7.02 -3.81 -0.16
C GLY A 77 7.50 -2.88 0.95
N ALA A 78 8.80 -2.61 0.94
CA ALA A 78 9.40 -1.58 1.76
C ALA A 78 10.46 -0.85 0.95
N GLU A 79 10.43 0.49 0.98
CA GLU A 79 11.37 1.34 0.27
C GLU A 79 11.67 2.63 1.05
N VAL A 80 12.81 3.25 0.74
CA VAL A 80 13.23 4.54 1.30
C VAL A 80 13.47 5.53 0.17
N ALA A 81 12.95 6.75 0.30
CA ALA A 81 13.16 7.81 -0.68
C ALA A 81 13.12 9.21 -0.06
N GLU A 82 13.33 10.24 -0.88
CA GLU A 82 13.20 11.65 -0.46
C GLU A 82 11.72 12.05 -0.36
N GLY A 83 11.15 11.80 0.82
CA GLY A 83 9.77 12.13 1.14
C GLY A 83 8.75 11.00 0.89
N PRO A 84 7.54 11.13 1.46
CA PRO A 84 6.56 10.03 1.51
C PRO A 84 5.98 9.67 0.13
N GLN A 85 5.85 10.64 -0.77
CA GLN A 85 5.29 10.39 -2.10
C GLN A 85 6.24 9.58 -2.97
N GLU A 86 7.54 9.91 -2.95
CA GLU A 86 8.54 9.17 -3.70
C GLU A 86 8.75 7.77 -3.09
N ALA A 87 8.74 7.67 -1.75
CA ALA A 87 8.90 6.40 -1.05
C ALA A 87 7.76 5.42 -1.42
N LEU A 88 6.52 5.91 -1.47
CA LEU A 88 5.37 5.13 -1.95
C LEU A 88 5.53 4.69 -3.41
N ILE A 89 5.93 5.60 -4.30
CA ILE A 89 6.11 5.28 -5.73
C ILE A 89 7.16 4.17 -5.90
N ARG A 90 8.31 4.29 -5.23
CA ARG A 90 9.35 3.26 -5.27
C ARG A 90 8.86 1.94 -4.68
N CYS A 91 8.09 1.99 -3.60
CA CYS A 91 7.50 0.81 -2.99
C CYS A 91 6.58 0.06 -3.97
N LEU A 92 5.69 0.75 -4.67
CA LEU A 92 4.82 0.18 -5.69
C LEU A 92 5.60 -0.37 -6.90
N GLN A 93 6.66 0.33 -7.33
CA GLN A 93 7.55 -0.15 -8.39
C GLN A 93 8.24 -1.45 -7.99
N ARG A 94 8.74 -1.54 -6.75
CA ARG A 94 9.33 -2.76 -6.21
C ARG A 94 8.32 -3.90 -6.14
N MET A 95 7.11 -3.63 -5.66
CA MET A 95 6.04 -4.64 -5.57
C MET A 95 5.63 -5.20 -6.93
N THR A 96 5.76 -4.42 -8.01
CA THR A 96 5.50 -4.90 -9.38
C THR A 96 6.48 -5.98 -9.83
N GLY A 97 7.71 -5.98 -9.27
CA GLY A 97 8.73 -6.99 -9.54
C GLY A 97 8.64 -8.24 -8.65
N LEU A 98 7.72 -8.27 -7.68
CA LEU A 98 7.55 -9.37 -6.75
C LEU A 98 6.31 -10.20 -7.12
N PRO A 99 6.39 -11.55 -7.09
CA PRO A 99 5.20 -12.36 -7.25
C PRO A 99 4.24 -12.05 -6.10
N ALA A 100 2.95 -11.90 -6.42
CA ALA A 100 1.90 -11.88 -5.40
C ALA A 100 2.01 -13.17 -4.58
N SER A 101 2.10 -13.06 -3.26
CA SER A 101 1.85 -14.22 -2.41
C SER A 101 0.35 -14.49 -2.38
N GLU A 102 -0.04 -15.76 -2.26
CA GLU A 102 -1.42 -16.08 -1.88
C GLU A 102 -1.75 -15.29 -0.61
N ALA A 103 -2.92 -14.65 -0.58
CA ALA A 103 -3.51 -14.13 0.64
C ALA A 103 -3.89 -15.34 1.50
N ARG A 104 -2.89 -16.03 2.05
CA ARG A 104 -3.09 -16.94 3.16
C ARG A 104 -3.69 -16.06 4.24
N TRP A 105 -4.98 -16.23 4.48
CA TRP A 105 -5.64 -15.83 5.70
C TRP A 105 -4.82 -16.42 6.84
N MET A 106 -3.81 -15.67 7.30
CA MET A 106 -3.36 -15.83 8.66
C MET A 106 -4.59 -15.45 9.46
N GLU A 107 -5.10 -16.40 10.27
CA GLU A 107 -5.97 -16.03 11.38
C GLU A 107 -5.41 -14.74 12.01
N PRO A 108 -6.26 -13.78 12.39
CA PRO A 108 -5.84 -12.46 12.82
C PRO A 108 -4.80 -12.60 13.94
N SER A 109 -3.54 -12.59 13.55
CA SER A 109 -2.42 -12.88 14.42
C SER A 109 -1.88 -11.52 14.83
N THR A 110 -2.52 -10.99 15.86
CA THR A 110 -1.84 -10.20 16.89
C THR A 110 -1.05 -8.97 16.40
N PHE A 111 -1.49 -8.24 15.37
CA PHE A 111 -0.91 -6.91 15.09
C PHE A 111 -1.60 -5.84 15.95
N GLY A 112 -1.26 -5.88 17.23
CA GLY A 112 -1.77 -4.96 18.24
C GLY A 112 -1.03 -5.05 19.58
N LYS A 113 0.30 -5.24 19.58
CA LYS A 113 1.19 -4.97 20.73
C LYS A 113 2.61 -4.69 20.26
N PHE A 114 2.88 -3.47 19.80
CA PHE A 114 4.19 -2.82 19.95
C PHE A 114 3.94 -1.34 20.25
#